data_AF-A0A365UC14-F1
#
_entry.id   AF-A0A365UC14-F1
#
_cell.length_a   1.000
_cell.length_b   1.000
_cell.length_c   1.000
_cell.angle_alpha   90.00
_cell.angle_beta   90.00
_cell.angle_gamma   90.00
#
_symmetry.space_group_name_H-M   'P 1'
#
loop_
_entity.id
_entity.type
_entity.pdbx_description
1 polymer ?
#
loop_
_entity_poly.entity_id
_entity_poly.type
_entity_poly.pdbx_seq_one_letter_code
_entity_poly.pdbx_strand_id
1 'polypeptide(L)' 'MSHTPHELHEEFPGHAARISELKQHDAHFAKLAEQYHELNRQVHTAETNVAPVAGLTEVELRKKRAALKDEIAAYLRD' A
#
# COMPACT_ATOMS: atom_id res chain seq x y z
N MET A 1 2.93 17.97 -7.87
CA MET A 1 3.09 16.50 -7.79
C MET A 1 2.30 16.03 -6.58
N SER A 2 1.34 15.12 -6.75
CA SER A 2 0.55 14.57 -5.65
C SER A 2 1.44 13.63 -4.83
N HIS A 3 2.02 14.12 -3.74
CA HIS A 3 2.78 13.28 -2.82
C HIS A 3 1.77 12.51 -1.97
N THR A 4 1.44 11.28 -2.38
CA THR A 4 0.62 10.39 -1.54
C THR A 4 1.55 9.84 -0.45
N PRO A 5 1.34 10.13 0.84
CA PRO A 5 2.17 9.60 1.92
C PRO A 5 1.97 8.08 2.03
N HIS A 6 2.88 7.37 2.72
CA HIS A 6 2.83 5.93 2.94
C HIS A 6 3.12 5.08 1.71
N GLU A 7 3.98 5.56 0.81
CA GLU A 7 4.46 4.75 -0.30
C GLU A 7 5.31 3.57 0.19
N LEU A 8 5.37 2.47 -0.58
CA LEU A 8 6.07 1.25 -0.14
C LEU A 8 7.55 1.46 0.24
N HIS A 9 8.23 2.38 -0.44
CA HIS A 9 9.64 2.67 -0.14
C HIS A 9 9.82 3.48 1.16
N GLU A 10 8.78 4.22 1.59
CA GLU A 10 8.75 4.93 2.87
C GLU A 10 8.42 3.96 4.02
N GLU A 11 7.54 3.00 3.76
CA GLU A 11 7.08 2.01 4.75
C GLU A 11 8.10 0.90 5.02
N PHE A 12 8.92 0.56 4.02
CA PHE A 12 9.94 -0.47 4.11
C PHE A 12 11.32 0.09 3.76
N PRO A 13 11.85 1.02 4.58
CA PRO A 13 13.17 1.59 4.34
C PRO A 13 14.22 0.48 4.38
N GLY A 14 15.11 0.45 3.39
CA GLY A 14 16.13 -0.60 3.25
C GLY A 14 15.73 -1.78 2.36
N HIS A 15 14.44 -1.95 2.04
CA HIS A 15 13.98 -3.04 1.16
C HIS A 15 13.70 -2.59 -0.29
N ALA A 16 14.00 -1.35 -0.66
CA ALA A 16 13.67 -0.79 -1.97
C ALA A 16 14.21 -1.62 -3.15
N ALA A 17 15.45 -2.14 -3.05
CA ALA A 17 16.04 -3.02 -4.06
C ALA A 17 15.28 -4.34 -4.16
N ARG A 18 14.99 -4.98 -3.03
CA ARG A 18 14.24 -6.25 -2.96
C ARG A 18 12.81 -6.10 -3.48
N ILE A 19 12.12 -5.02 -3.11
CA ILE A 19 10.80 -4.69 -3.64
C ILE A 19 10.84 -4.55 -5.17
N SER A 20 11.87 -3.87 -5.70
CA SER A 20 12.01 -3.67 -7.15
C SER A 20 12.29 -4.98 -7.89
N GLU A 21 13.08 -5.88 -7.30
CA GLU A 21 13.34 -7.22 -7.81
C GLU A 21 12.08 -8.08 -7.80
N LEU A 22 11.40 -8.17 -6.65
CA LEU A 22 10.17 -8.95 -6.49
C LEU A 22 9.07 -8.46 -7.44
N LYS A 23 8.94 -7.15 -7.68
CA LYS A 23 7.98 -6.62 -8.67
C LYS A 23 8.26 -7.08 -10.11
N GLN A 24 9.50 -7.42 -10.45
CA GLN A 24 9.88 -7.88 -11.79
C GLN A 24 9.78 -9.39 -11.94
N HIS A 25 10.04 -10.14 -10.87
CA HIS A 25 10.20 -11.59 -10.91
C HIS A 25 9.06 -12.37 -10.26
N ASP A 26 8.22 -11.73 -9.44
CA ASP A 26 7.07 -12.33 -8.79
C ASP A 26 5.78 -11.59 -9.18
N ALA A 27 4.97 -12.25 -10.02
CA ALA A 27 3.70 -11.70 -10.50
C ALA A 27 2.66 -11.52 -9.37
N HIS A 28 2.74 -12.31 -8.29
CA HIS A 28 1.89 -12.13 -7.12
C HIS A 28 2.32 -10.89 -6.35
N PHE A 29 3.62 -10.75 -6.08
CA PHE A 29 4.15 -9.57 -5.40
C PHE A 29 3.88 -8.28 -6.19
N ALA A 30 4.01 -8.32 -7.53
CA ALA A 30 3.69 -7.18 -8.39
C ALA A 30 2.24 -6.71 -8.20
N LYS A 31 1.28 -7.66 -8.17
CA LYS A 31 -0.13 -7.36 -7.90
C LYS A 31 -0.34 -6.82 -6.49
N LEU A 32 0.34 -7.39 -5.50
CA LEU A 32 0.25 -6.96 -4.10
C LEU A 32 0.72 -5.50 -3.94
N ALA A 33 1.84 -5.15 -4.57
CA ALA A 33 2.35 -3.79 -4.58
C ALA A 33 1.38 -2.81 -5.27
N GLU A 34 0.80 -3.19 -6.42
CA GLU A 34 -0.19 -2.37 -7.11
C GLU A 34 -1.46 -2.15 -6.28
N GLN A 35 -1.99 -3.22 -5.66
CA GLN A 35 -3.13 -3.15 -4.75
C GLN A 35 -2.84 -2.24 -3.56
N TYR A 36 -1.65 -2.33 -2.98
CA TYR A 36 -1.22 -1.44 -1.91
C TYR A 36 -1.21 0.02 -2.36
N HIS A 37 -0.62 0.33 -3.52
CA HIS A 37 -0.58 1.69 -4.05
C HIS A 37 -1.99 2.26 -4.30
N GLU A 38 -2.90 1.47 -4.87
CA GLU A 38 -4.28 1.90 -5.11
C GLU A 38 -5.05 2.12 -3.81
N LEU A 39 -4.94 1.18 -2.87
CA LEU A 39 -5.60 1.32 -1.57
C LEU A 39 -5.05 2.51 -0.78
N ASN A 40 -3.75 2.78 -0.87
CA ASN A 40 -3.14 3.92 -0.22
C ASN A 40 -3.69 5.25 -0.76
N ARG A 41 -3.92 5.36 -2.09
CA ARG A 41 -4.60 6.51 -2.69
C ARG A 41 -6.03 6.66 -2.16
N GLN A 42 -6.76 5.56 -2.03
CA GLN A 42 -8.13 5.58 -1.49
C GLN A 42 -8.15 6.03 -0.02
N VAL A 43 -7.23 5.52 0.80
CA VAL A 43 -7.06 5.96 2.20
C VAL A 43 -6.72 7.45 2.26
N HIS A 44 -5.72 7.90 1.50
CA HIS A 44 -5.34 9.31 1.48
C HIS A 44 -6.49 10.20 1.02
N THR A 45 -7.25 9.77 0.02
CA THR A 45 -8.45 10.46 -0.47
C THR A 45 -9.53 10.51 0.61
N ALA A 46 -9.76 9.43 1.36
CA ALA A 46 -10.71 9.38 2.45
C ALA A 46 -10.29 10.24 3.66
N GLU A 47 -8.99 10.34 3.93
CA GLU A 47 -8.41 11.16 5.01
C GLU A 47 -8.43 12.66 4.66
N THR A 48 -8.35 13.02 3.36
CA THR A 48 -8.26 14.42 2.89
C THR A 48 -9.58 15.00 2.40
N ASN A 49 -10.50 14.18 1.86
CA ASN A 49 -11.79 14.67 1.42
C ASN A 49 -12.74 14.79 2.61
N VAL A 50 -13.13 16.04 2.90
CA VAL A 50 -14.05 16.46 3.97
C VAL A 50 -15.51 15.95 3.78
N ALA A 51 -15.81 15.26 2.68
CA ALA A 51 -17.14 14.73 2.38
C ALA A 51 -17.28 13.28 2.88
N PRO A 52 -18.48 12.87 3.37
CA PRO A 52 -18.67 11.54 3.92
C PRO A 52 -18.57 10.50 2.80
N VAL A 53 -17.47 9.76 2.78
CA VAL A 53 -17.27 8.65 1.84
C VAL A 53 -18.33 7.59 2.14
N ALA A 54 -19.38 7.55 1.32
CA ALA A 54 -20.37 6.50 1.36
C ALA A 54 -19.74 5.18 0.86
N GLY A 55 -19.61 4.19 1.75
CA GLY A 55 -19.50 2.78 1.38
C GLY A 55 -18.49 1.95 2.16
N LEU A 56 -17.33 2.50 2.53
CA LEU A 56 -16.34 1.89 3.41
C LEU A 56 -15.91 2.95 4.41
N THR A 57 -16.04 2.68 5.71
CA THR A 57 -15.49 3.60 6.70
C THR A 57 -13.98 3.68 6.48
N GLU A 58 -13.37 4.86 6.65
CA GLU A 58 -11.91 5.07 6.62
C GLU A 58 -11.15 3.95 7.38
N VAL A 59 -11.74 3.51 8.49
CA VAL A 59 -11.30 2.39 9.32
C VAL A 59 -11.10 1.10 8.51
N GLU A 60 -12.05 0.71 7.66
CA GLU A 60 -11.94 -0.51 6.86
C GLU A 60 -10.88 -0.39 5.77
N LEU A 61 -10.72 0.78 5.15
CA LEU A 61 -9.64 1.03 4.18
C LEU A 61 -8.26 0.93 4.87
N ARG A 62 -8.13 1.51 6.07
CA ARG A 62 -6.90 1.44 6.86
C ARG A 62 -6.57 0.02 7.31
N LYS A 63 -7.56 -0.78 7.70
CA LYS A 63 -7.39 -2.21 8.03
C LYS A 63 -6.87 -3.00 6.83
N LYS A 64 -7.49 -2.81 5.66
CA LYS A 64 -7.02 -3.44 4.42
C LYS A 64 -5.58 -3.02 4.08
N ARG A 65 -5.23 -1.75 4.28
CA ARG A 65 -3.86 -1.25 4.04
C ARG A 65 -2.87 -1.93 4.98
N ALA A 66 -3.22 -2.08 6.26
CA ALA A 66 -2.41 -2.80 7.23
C ALA A 66 -2.20 -4.28 6.84
N ALA A 67 -3.27 -4.98 6.43
CA ALA A 67 -3.16 -6.37 5.98
C ALA A 67 -2.22 -6.52 4.77
N LEU A 68 -2.32 -5.63 3.78
CA LEU A 68 -1.40 -5.63 2.65
C LEU A 68 0.06 -5.35 3.07
N LYS A 69 0.30 -4.48 4.07
CA LYS A 69 1.65 -4.28 4.61
C LYS A 69 2.19 -5.56 5.25
N ASP A 70 1.37 -6.28 5.99
CA ASP A 70 1.78 -7.53 6.64
C ASP A 70 2.15 -8.60 5.60
N GLU A 71 1.35 -8.74 4.54
CA GLU A 71 1.65 -9.64 3.42
C GLU A 71 2.95 -9.26 2.71
N ILE A 72 3.16 -7.96 2.41
CA ILE A 72 4.40 -7.48 1.80
C ILE A 72 5.59 -7.73 2.73
N ALA A 73 5.43 -7.49 4.03
CA ALA A 73 6.47 -7.72 5.01
C ALA A 73 6.83 -9.20 5.15
N ALA A 74 5.92 -10.13 4.86
CA ALA A 74 6.23 -11.55 4.80
C ALA A 74 7.16 -11.85 3.62
N TYR A 75 6.83 -11.35 2.42
CA TYR A 75 7.66 -11.47 1.21
C TYR A 75 9.06 -10.88 1.35
N LEU A 76 9.22 -9.84 2.19
CA LEU A 76 10.52 -9.19 2.40
C LEU A 76 11.39 -9.86 3.47
N ARG A 77 10.82 -10.77 4.28
CA ARG A 77 11.54 -11.53 5.30
C ARG A 77 12.16 -12.82 4.76
N ASP A 78 11.70 -13.28 3.59
CA ASP A 78 12.19 -14.45 2.86
C ASP A 78 13.26 -14.11 1.80
#